data_AF-A0A848VUR4-F1
#
_entry.id   AF-A0A848VUR4-F1
#
_cell.length_a   1.000
_cell.length_b   1.000
_cell.length_c   1.000
_cell.angle_alpha   90.00
_cell.angle_beta   90.00
_cell.angle_gamma   90.00
#
_symmetry.space_group_name_H-M   'P 1'
#
loop_
_entity.id
_entity.type
_entity.pdbx_description
1 polymer ?
#
loop_
_entity_poly.entity_id
_entity_poly.type
_entity_poly.pdbx_seq_one_letter_code
_entity_poly.pdbx_strand_id
1 'polypeptide(L)'
;MTILERWSGAIKATLSILPTLIVVSLIEANHLETPWLPVPFLNLLVAVGVAGYFGGRLMGVLAGLVAAGLVFHGYLEGFGPRPMTGTLFQASMGMLLYVVVGFLVG
;
A
#
# COMPACT_ATOMS: atom_id res chain seq x y z
N MET A 1 -27.18 8.67 15.26
CA MET A 1 -25.91 9.05 14.64
C MET A 1 -25.99 10.52 14.26
N THR A 2 -25.23 11.36 14.94
CA THR A 2 -25.26 12.82 14.72
C THR A 2 -24.41 13.19 13.49
N ILE A 3 -24.69 14.34 12.86
CA ILE A 3 -23.94 14.82 11.69
C ILE A 3 -22.43 14.91 11.99
N LEU A 4 -22.06 15.33 13.20
CA LEU A 4 -20.66 15.44 13.64
C LEU A 4 -19.94 14.08 13.69
N GLU A 5 -20.61 13.01 14.10
CA GLU A 5 -20.03 11.65 14.10
C GLU A 5 -19.75 11.14 12.69
N ARG A 6 -20.64 11.44 11.73
CA ARG A 6 -20.46 11.07 10.33
C ARG A 6 -19.26 11.78 9.69
N TRP A 7 -19.08 13.07 9.97
CA TRP A 7 -17.92 13.83 9.50
C TRP A 7 -16.61 13.35 10.13
N SER A 8 -16.60 13.07 11.44
CA SER A 8 -15.43 12.52 12.12
C SER A 8 -15.00 11.16 11.55
N GLY A 9 -15.97 10.28 11.26
CA GLY A 9 -15.71 8.98 10.63
C GLY A 9 -15.11 9.11 9.23
N ALA A 10 -15.66 9.98 8.39
CA ALA A 10 -15.16 10.21 7.04
C ALA A 10 -13.73 10.76 7.04
N ILE A 11 -13.41 11.70 7.95
CA ILE A 11 -12.06 12.25 8.08
C ILE A 11 -11.07 11.16 8.49
N LYS A 12 -11.40 10.35 9.50
CA LYS A 12 -10.54 9.23 9.93
C LYS A 12 -10.30 8.23 8.80
N ALA A 13 -11.35 7.92 8.03
CA ALA A 13 -11.23 7.03 6.90
C ALA A 13 -10.29 7.59 5.83
N THR A 14 -10.45 8.85 5.43
CA THR A 14 -9.55 9.46 4.44
C THR A 14 -8.12 9.57 4.95
N LEU A 15 -7.91 9.93 6.22
CA LEU A 15 -6.56 10.04 6.79
C LEU A 15 -5.86 8.66 6.92
N SER A 16 -6.62 7.57 7.00
CA SER A 16 -6.07 6.23 7.15
C SER A 16 -5.24 5.76 5.95
N ILE A 17 -5.41 6.37 4.77
CA ILE A 17 -4.60 6.05 3.58
C ILE A 17 -3.21 6.70 3.61
N LEU A 18 -3.03 7.77 4.39
CA LEU A 18 -1.79 8.55 4.41
C LEU A 18 -0.53 7.72 4.69
N PRO A 19 -0.52 6.76 5.64
CA PRO A 19 0.63 5.89 5.84
C PRO A 19 1.03 5.13 4.58
N THR A 20 0.06 4.69 3.78
CA THR A 20 0.34 3.97 2.52
C THR A 20 1.02 4.90 1.53
N LEU A 21 0.48 6.11 1.34
CA LEU A 21 1.06 7.11 0.45
C LEU A 21 2.47 7.51 0.88
N ILE A 22 2.69 7.73 2.18
CA ILE A 22 4.01 8.06 2.73
C ILE A 22 5.00 6.93 2.44
N VAL A 23 4.64 5.68 2.71
CA VAL A 23 5.54 4.55 2.48
C VAL A 23 5.84 4.37 0.99
N VAL A 24 4.84 4.51 0.10
CA VAL A 24 5.07 4.50 -1.36
C VAL A 24 6.05 5.60 -1.76
N SER A 25 5.83 6.84 -1.34
CA SER A 25 6.73 7.95 -1.65
C SER A 25 8.14 7.74 -1.10
N LEU A 26 8.28 7.16 0.09
CA LEU A 26 9.59 6.83 0.65
C LEU A 26 10.28 5.72 -0.13
N ILE A 27 9.55 4.71 -0.61
CA ILE A 27 10.12 3.65 -1.45
C ILE A 27 10.62 4.23 -2.77
N GLU A 28 9.81 5.07 -3.43
CA GLU A 28 10.18 5.75 -4.66
C GLU A 28 11.39 6.67 -4.48
N ALA A 29 11.39 7.51 -3.45
CA ALA A 29 12.53 8.39 -3.15
C ALA A 29 13.81 7.57 -2.89
N ASN A 30 13.72 6.46 -2.15
CA ASN A 30 14.86 5.58 -1.92
C ASN A 30 15.33 4.88 -3.21
N HIS A 31 14.42 4.50 -4.10
CA HIS A 31 14.78 3.93 -5.40
C HIS A 31 15.62 4.91 -6.22
N LEU A 32 15.26 6.20 -6.21
CA LEU A 32 15.98 7.25 -6.94
C LEU A 32 17.34 7.61 -6.33
N GLU A 33 17.45 7.64 -5.00
CA GLU A 33 18.66 8.14 -4.31
C GLU A 33 19.63 7.03 -3.86
N THR A 34 19.12 5.86 -3.48
CA THR A 34 19.88 4.88 -2.69
C THR A 34 19.48 3.42 -3.02
N PRO A 35 19.90 2.88 -4.17
CA PRO A 35 19.45 1.57 -4.65
C PRO A 35 19.90 0.36 -3.80
N TRP A 36 20.81 0.56 -2.82
CA TRP A 36 21.29 -0.50 -1.94
C TRP A 36 20.50 -0.63 -0.62
N LEU A 37 19.59 0.29 -0.30
CA LEU A 37 18.76 0.15 0.90
C LEU A 37 17.65 -0.88 0.66
N PRO A 38 17.40 -1.81 1.60
CA PRO A 38 16.31 -2.76 1.47
C PRO A 38 14.97 -2.02 1.46
N VAL A 39 14.24 -2.20 0.36
CA VAL A 39 12.97 -1.50 0.14
C VAL A 39 11.91 -2.02 1.12
N PRO A 40 11.25 -1.14 1.91
CA PRO A 40 10.37 -1.55 3.01
C PRO A 40 8.97 -2.00 2.57
N PHE A 41 8.88 -2.98 1.66
CA PHE A 41 7.59 -3.53 1.18
C PHE A 41 6.72 -4.14 2.30
N LEU A 42 7.32 -4.62 3.39
CA LEU A 42 6.56 -5.05 4.59
C LEU A 42 5.86 -3.87 5.28
N ASN A 43 6.51 -2.71 5.37
CA ASN A 43 5.88 -1.51 5.94
C ASN A 43 4.71 -1.06 5.07
N LEU A 44 4.81 -1.24 3.75
CA LEU A 44 3.71 -0.97 2.84
C LEU A 44 2.52 -1.88 3.11
N LEU A 45 2.75 -3.15 3.45
CA LEU A 45 1.67 -4.11 3.75
C LEU A 45 0.98 -3.74 5.06
N VAL A 46 1.76 -3.36 6.07
CA VAL A 46 1.24 -2.83 7.34
C VAL A 46 0.43 -1.56 7.09
N ALA A 47 0.91 -0.64 6.26
CA ALA A 47 0.20 0.59 5.94
C ALA A 47 -1.15 0.35 5.24
N VAL A 48 -1.21 -0.63 4.32
CA VAL A 48 -2.47 -1.08 3.71
C VAL A 48 -3.43 -1.65 4.76
N GLY A 49 -2.92 -2.46 5.69
CA GLY A 49 -3.72 -2.97 6.81
C GLY A 49 -4.27 -1.87 7.72
N VAL A 50 -3.46 -0.85 8.01
CA VAL A 50 -3.89 0.34 8.78
C VAL A 50 -5.01 1.09 8.06
N ALA A 51 -4.90 1.26 6.73
CA ALA A 51 -5.95 1.89 5.92
C ALA A 51 -7.26 1.09 5.94
N GLY A 52 -7.19 -0.24 5.83
CA GLY A 52 -8.35 -1.12 5.98
C GLY A 52 -8.97 -1.04 7.37
N TYR A 53 -8.16 -1.16 8.42
CA TYR A 53 -8.64 -1.20 9.81
C TYR A 53 -9.33 0.11 10.24
N PHE A 54 -8.77 1.27 9.89
CA PHE A 54 -9.32 2.57 10.31
C PHE A 54 -10.27 3.21 9.30
N GLY A 55 -10.11 2.92 7.99
CA GLY A 55 -10.93 3.48 6.92
C GLY A 55 -11.91 2.53 6.27
N GLY A 56 -11.97 1.28 6.76
CA GLY A 56 -12.83 0.23 6.25
C GLY A 56 -12.41 -0.25 4.86
N ARG A 57 -13.22 -1.16 4.32
CA ARG A 57 -12.95 -1.88 3.07
C ARG A 57 -12.58 -0.98 1.89
N LEU A 58 -13.25 0.17 1.74
CA LEU A 58 -12.97 1.08 0.63
C LEU A 58 -11.54 1.63 0.71
N MET A 59 -11.13 2.12 1.89
CA MET A 59 -9.79 2.70 2.07
C MET A 59 -8.71 1.62 2.05
N GLY A 60 -9.00 0.44 2.60
CA GLY A 60 -8.12 -0.72 2.49
C GLY A 60 -7.87 -1.14 1.04
N VAL A 61 -8.92 -1.23 0.21
CA VAL A 61 -8.77 -1.55 -1.21
C VAL A 61 -8.03 -0.46 -1.97
N LEU A 62 -8.33 0.82 -1.73
CA LEU A 62 -7.62 1.94 -2.36
C LEU A 62 -6.12 1.90 -2.02
N ALA A 63 -5.79 1.69 -0.75
CA ALA A 63 -4.41 1.52 -0.30
C ALA A 63 -3.75 0.31 -0.98
N GLY A 64 -4.46 -0.82 -1.05
CA GLY A 64 -3.98 -2.04 -1.71
C GLY A 64 -3.70 -1.84 -3.20
N LEU A 65 -4.54 -1.09 -3.91
CA LEU A 65 -4.34 -0.74 -5.32
C LEU A 65 -3.14 0.18 -5.52
N VAL A 66 -2.96 1.16 -4.65
CA VAL A 66 -1.77 2.03 -4.66
C VAL A 66 -0.49 1.22 -4.44
N ALA A 67 -0.49 0.31 -3.46
CA ALA A 67 0.63 -0.59 -3.21
C ALA A 67 0.89 -1.56 -4.37
N ALA A 68 -0.16 -2.10 -4.99
CA ALA A 68 -0.05 -2.92 -6.19
C ALA A 68 0.57 -2.15 -7.37
N GLY A 69 0.20 -0.88 -7.54
CA GLY A 69 0.81 0.00 -8.54
C GLY A 69 2.34 0.13 -8.34
N LEU A 70 2.79 0.27 -7.09
CA LEU A 70 4.21 0.31 -6.78
C LEU A 70 4.93 -1.02 -7.10
N VAL A 71 4.32 -2.17 -6.78
CA VAL A 71 4.89 -3.48 -7.14
C VAL A 71 5.02 -3.64 -8.65
N PHE A 72 4.00 -3.21 -9.39
CA PHE A 72 4.04 -3.23 -10.86
C PHE A 72 5.14 -2.35 -11.41
N HIS A 73 5.28 -1.13 -10.87
CA HIS A 73 6.36 -0.22 -11.24
C HIS A 73 7.74 -0.82 -10.93
N GLY A 74 7.94 -1.36 -9.73
CA GLY A 74 9.17 -2.07 -9.35
C GLY A 74 9.49 -3.27 -10.24
N TYR A 75 8.48 -4.00 -10.72
CA TYR A 75 8.67 -5.05 -11.72
C TYR A 75 9.17 -4.51 -13.07
N LEU A 76 8.62 -3.39 -13.55
CA LEU A 76 9.03 -2.78 -14.82
C LEU A 76 10.45 -2.23 -14.77
N GLU A 77 10.83 -1.62 -13.65
CA GLU A 77 12.15 -0.99 -13.47
C GLU A 77 13.20 -1.92 -12.86
N GLY A 78 12.80 -3.14 -12.48
CA GLY A 78 13.70 -4.16 -11.94
C GLY A 78 14.20 -3.86 -10.52
N PHE A 79 13.45 -3.09 -9.73
CA PHE A 79 13.77 -2.81 -8.33
C PHE A 79 12.80 -3.49 -7.36
N GLY A 80 13.22 -3.58 -6.09
CA GLY A 80 12.46 -4.23 -5.04
C GLY A 80 12.86 -5.69 -4.77
N PRO A 81 12.18 -6.35 -3.82
CA PRO A 81 12.55 -7.68 -3.37
C PRO A 81 12.16 -8.71 -4.44
N ARG A 82 13.13 -9.57 -4.80
CA ARG A 82 12.94 -10.63 -5.81
C ARG A 82 11.66 -11.47 -5.63
N PRO A 83 11.23 -11.84 -4.41
CA PRO A 83 9.97 -12.56 -4.22
C PRO A 83 8.71 -11.82 -4.68
N MET A 84 8.77 -10.49 -4.83
CA MET A 84 7.65 -9.65 -5.26
C MET A 84 7.84 -9.01 -6.63
N THR A 85 9.06 -8.77 -7.11
CA THR A 85 9.29 -8.07 -8.40
C THR A 85 10.14 -8.87 -9.39
N GLY A 86 10.57 -10.08 -9.06
CA GLY A 86 11.54 -10.84 -9.86
C GLY A 86 11.00 -11.44 -11.16
N THR A 87 9.71 -11.79 -11.23
CA THR A 87 9.04 -12.34 -12.41
C THR A 87 7.61 -11.81 -12.50
N LEU A 88 7.00 -11.89 -13.69
CA LEU A 88 5.60 -11.48 -13.87
C LEU A 88 4.65 -12.20 -12.90
N PHE A 89 4.88 -13.50 -12.67
CA PHE A 89 4.07 -14.28 -11.74
C PHE A 89 4.27 -13.84 -10.28
N GLN A 90 5.50 -13.54 -9.87
CA GLN A 90 5.78 -13.01 -8.52
C GLN A 90 5.18 -11.61 -8.33
N ALA A 91 5.29 -10.75 -9.35
CA ALA A 91 4.68 -9.42 -9.36
C ALA A 91 3.16 -9.48 -9.26
N SER A 92 2.51 -10.36 -10.04
CA SER A 92 1.06 -10.53 -9.95
C SER A 92 0.61 -11.05 -8.59
N MET A 93 1.35 -12.00 -8.00
CA MET A 93 1.07 -12.48 -6.64
C MET A 93 1.28 -11.40 -5.57
N GLY A 94 2.33 -10.59 -5.70
CA GLY A 94 2.59 -9.45 -4.81
C GLY A 94 1.50 -8.38 -4.90
N MET A 95 1.11 -7.99 -6.11
CA MET A 95 -0.01 -7.07 -6.34
C MET A 95 -1.32 -7.60 -5.74
N LEU A 96 -1.63 -8.87 -5.98
CA LEU A 96 -2.83 -9.51 -5.45
C LEU A 96 -2.82 -9.53 -3.93
N LEU A 97 -1.68 -9.82 -3.30
CA LEU A 97 -1.54 -9.82 -1.84
C LEU A 97 -1.97 -8.49 -1.23
N TYR A 98 -1.49 -7.35 -1.75
CA TYR A 98 -1.86 -6.04 -1.21
C TYR A 98 -3.36 -5.74 -1.34
N VAL A 99 -3.94 -6.04 -2.50
CA VAL A 99 -5.39 -5.83 -2.72
C VAL A 99 -6.22 -6.74 -1.82
N VAL A 100 -5.85 -8.00 -1.68
CA VAL A 100 -6.56 -8.97 -0.82
C VAL A 100 -6.44 -8.60 0.65
N VAL A 101 -5.25 -8.21 1.14
CA VAL A 101 -5.09 -7.76 2.53
C VAL A 101 -5.91 -6.50 2.77
N GLY A 102 -5.86 -5.52 1.87
CA GLY A 102 -6.67 -4.31 1.98
C GLY A 102 -8.18 -4.60 2.03
N PHE A 103 -8.64 -5.58 1.26
CA PHE A 103 -10.04 -6.02 1.26
C PHE A 103 -10.45 -6.81 2.51
N LEU A 104 -9.59 -7.71 3.00
CA LEU A 104 -9.90 -8.58 4.13
C LEU A 104 -9.82 -7.87 5.49
N VAL A 105 -8.92 -6.90 5.63
CA VAL A 105 -8.73 -6.15 6.88
C VAL A 105 -9.77 -5.03 7.05
N GLY A 106 -10.32 -4.50 5.95
CA GLY A 106 -11.31 -3.42 5.96
C GLY A 106 -12.77 -3.88 5.84
#